data_AF-A0A4Y7U262-F1
#
_entry.id   AF-A0A4Y7U262-F1
#
_cell.length_a   1.000
_cell.length_b   1.000
_cell.length_c   1.000
_cell.angle_alpha   90.00
_cell.angle_beta   90.00
_cell.angle_gamma   90.00
#
_symmetry.space_group_name_H-M   'P 1'
#
loop_
_entity.id
_entity.type
_entity.pdbx_description
1 polymer ?
#
loop_
_entity_poly.entity_id
_entity_poly.type
_entity_poly.pdbx_seq_one_letter_code
_entity_poly.pdbx_strand_id
1 'polypeptide(L)'
;EEKSALITIEPLPQVLGLNTQLRQLFYNLVNNSLKFNTTVPSVTISATLVPEDNNPLVLSGDYDIISIADNGIGIESQYSNRIFNMFQRLHERDQYGGN
;
A
#
# COMPACT_ATOMS: atom_id res chain seq x y z
N GLU A 1 -6.83 18.57 3.63
CA GLU A 1 -7.58 18.92 2.41
C GLU A 1 -8.46 17.73 2.06
N GLU A 2 -9.75 17.95 1.87
CA GLU A 2 -10.71 16.86 1.60
C GLU A 2 -10.66 16.54 0.10
N LYS A 3 -10.15 15.36 -0.27
CA LYS A 3 -9.97 14.97 -1.67
C LYS A 3 -11.19 14.27 -2.31
N SER A 4 -12.33 14.23 -1.61
CA SER A 4 -13.52 13.45 -2.00
C SER A 4 -13.17 12.01 -2.43
N ALA A 5 -12.19 11.41 -1.75
CA ALA A 5 -11.64 10.12 -2.12
C ALA A 5 -12.67 8.99 -1.89
N LEU A 6 -12.72 8.04 -2.82
CA LEU A 6 -13.50 6.82 -2.69
C LEU A 6 -12.61 5.70 -2.14
N ILE A 7 -12.90 5.25 -0.92
CA ILE A 7 -12.19 4.14 -0.29
C ILE A 7 -13.17 2.97 -0.16
N THR A 8 -12.86 1.88 -0.86
CA THR A 8 -13.61 0.62 -0.79
C THR A 8 -12.80 -0.39 0.00
N ILE A 9 -13.40 -0.93 1.07
CA ILE A 9 -12.78 -1.96 1.91
C ILE A 9 -13.63 -3.21 1.79
N GLU A 10 -13.04 -4.26 1.22
CA GLU A 10 -13.62 -5.59 1.19
C GLU A 10 -13.39 -6.31 2.54
N PRO A 11 -14.06 -7.44 2.82
CA PRO A 11 -13.81 -8.21 4.04
C PRO A 11 -12.33 -8.53 4.20
N LEU A 12 -11.76 -8.17 5.37
CA LEU A 12 -10.36 -8.42 5.70
C LEU A 12 -10.24 -9.49 6.79
N PRO A 13 -9.21 -10.35 6.72
CA PRO A 13 -8.95 -11.36 7.73
C PRO A 13 -8.47 -10.73 9.04
N GLN A 14 -8.62 -11.47 10.14
CA GLN A 14 -7.91 -11.16 11.37
C GLN A 14 -6.52 -11.78 11.31
N VAL A 15 -5.49 -10.96 11.52
CA VAL A 15 -4.09 -11.40 11.48
C VAL A 15 -3.40 -11.18 12.82
N LEU A 16 -2.45 -12.05 13.14
CA LEU A 16 -1.58 -11.88 14.31
C LEU A 16 -0.46 -10.89 13.96
N GLY A 17 -0.28 -9.84 14.76
CA GLY A 17 0.81 -8.90 14.57
C GLY A 17 0.80 -7.74 15.55
N LEU A 18 1.80 -6.87 15.46
CA LEU A 18 1.90 -5.67 16.29
C LEU A 18 0.96 -4.58 15.76
N ASN A 19 -0.10 -4.28 16.51
CA ASN A 19 -1.16 -3.34 16.10
C ASN A 19 -0.62 -1.99 15.60
N THR A 20 0.37 -1.42 16.28
CA THR A 20 0.97 -0.13 15.93
C THR A 20 1.73 -0.18 14.60
N GLN A 21 2.46 -1.26 14.33
CA GLN A 21 3.21 -1.43 13.08
C GLN A 21 2.26 -1.67 11.91
N LEU A 22 1.25 -2.52 12.09
CA LEU A 22 0.22 -2.74 11.06
C LEU A 22 -0.53 -1.44 10.76
N ARG A 23 -0.96 -0.70 11.79
CA ARG A 23 -1.59 0.61 11.60
C ARG A 23 -0.70 1.57 10.83
N GLN A 24 0.60 1.64 11.14
CA GLN A 24 1.54 2.51 10.44
C GLN A 24 1.72 2.10 8.98
N LEU A 25 1.84 0.80 8.70
CA LEU A 25 1.96 0.28 7.34
C LEU A 25 0.75 0.68 6.49
N PHE A 26 -0.46 0.38 6.96
CA PHE A 26 -1.68 0.72 6.24
C PHE A 26 -1.85 2.24 6.09
N TYR A 27 -1.55 3.01 7.14
CA TYR A 27 -1.57 4.47 7.05
C TYR A 27 -0.63 4.97 5.95
N ASN A 28 0.60 4.48 5.89
CA ASN A 28 1.56 4.90 4.88
C ASN A 28 1.10 4.58 3.47
N LEU A 29 0.60 3.37 3.23
CA LEU A 29 0.18 2.93 1.90
C LEU A 29 -1.06 3.71 1.42
N VAL A 30 -2.08 3.85 2.28
CA VAL A 30 -3.29 4.62 1.95
C VAL A 30 -2.97 6.10 1.80
N ASN A 31 -2.16 6.68 2.69
CA ASN A 31 -1.78 8.09 2.59
C ASN A 31 -1.00 8.38 1.30
N ASN A 32 -0.10 7.47 0.89
CA ASN A 32 0.60 7.58 -0.39
C ASN A 32 -0.38 7.52 -1.57
N SER A 33 -1.35 6.60 -1.54
CA SER A 33 -2.40 6.46 -2.57
C SER A 33 -3.22 7.74 -2.75
N LEU A 34 -3.49 8.44 -1.64
CA LEU A 34 -4.20 9.72 -1.65
C LEU A 34 -3.30 10.89 -2.07
N LYS A 35 -2.04 10.89 -1.64
CA LYS A 35 -1.08 11.97 -1.91
C LYS A 35 -0.68 12.01 -3.37
N PHE A 36 -0.30 10.87 -3.95
CA PHE A 36 0.27 10.76 -5.29
C PHE A 36 -0.79 10.45 -6.34
N ASN A 37 -1.73 11.38 -6.49
CA ASN A 37 -2.87 11.24 -7.40
C ASN A 37 -3.18 12.59 -8.06
N THR A 38 -3.48 12.56 -9.35
CA THR A 38 -3.87 13.73 -10.16
C THR A 38 -5.38 13.78 -10.46
N THR A 39 -6.11 12.74 -10.09
CA THR A 39 -7.56 12.60 -10.25
C THR A 39 -8.24 12.47 -8.88
N VAL A 40 -9.55 12.21 -8.86
CA VAL A 40 -10.23 11.86 -7.61
C VAL A 40 -9.67 10.50 -7.15
N PRO A 41 -9.04 10.42 -5.96
CA PRO A 41 -8.42 9.18 -5.53
C PRO A 41 -9.46 8.08 -5.31
N SER A 42 -9.19 6.91 -5.87
CA SER A 42 -9.93 5.68 -5.64
C SER A 42 -8.96 4.63 -5.11
N VAL A 43 -9.27 4.08 -3.94
CA VAL A 43 -8.44 3.07 -3.28
C VAL A 43 -9.31 1.88 -2.91
N THR A 44 -8.87 0.69 -3.30
CA THR A 44 -9.52 -0.58 -2.95
C THR A 44 -8.59 -1.40 -2.08
N ILE A 45 -9.09 -1.82 -0.91
CA ILE A 45 -8.38 -2.71 0.01
C ILE A 45 -9.10 -4.05 0.02
N SER A 46 -8.39 -5.10 -0.36
CA SER A 46 -8.93 -6.46 -0.45
C SER A 46 -7.99 -7.50 0.14
N ALA A 47 -8.53 -8.69 0.40
CA ALA A 47 -7.77 -9.83 0.86
C ALA A 47 -8.11 -11.07 0.04
N THR A 48 -7.13 -11.94 -0.17
CA THR A 48 -7.34 -13.25 -0.81
C THR A 48 -6.55 -14.31 -0.07
N LEU A 49 -7.24 -15.35 0.39
CA LEU A 49 -6.62 -16.54 0.95
C LEU A 49 -5.95 -17.33 -0.18
N VAL A 50 -4.66 -17.58 -0.02
CA VAL A 50 -3.84 -18.35 -0.94
C VAL A 50 -3.40 -19.63 -0.23
N PRO A 51 -3.70 -20.81 -0.81
CA PRO A 51 -3.19 -22.07 -0.29
C PRO A 51 -1.66 -22.10 -0.26
N GLU A 52 -1.09 -22.89 0.64
CA GLU A 52 0.35 -23.10 0.71
C GLU A 52 0.98 -23.35 -0.68
N ASP A 53 2.01 -22.57 -1.00
CA ASP A 53 2.78 -22.69 -2.22
C ASP A 53 4.30 -22.60 -1.93
N ASN A 54 5.13 -22.64 -2.98
CA ASN A 54 6.59 -22.54 -2.82
C ASN A 54 7.08 -21.09 -2.66
N ASN A 55 6.27 -20.18 -2.10
CA ASN A 55 6.68 -18.80 -1.90
C ASN A 55 7.72 -18.70 -0.75
N PRO A 56 8.95 -18.25 -1.04
CA PRO A 56 10.03 -18.22 -0.05
C PRO A 56 9.81 -17.20 1.08
N LEU A 57 8.82 -16.32 0.95
CA LEU A 57 8.44 -15.34 1.98
C LEU A 57 7.43 -15.90 2.99
N VAL A 58 6.84 -17.07 2.72
CA VAL A 58 5.86 -17.73 3.58
C VAL A 58 6.56 -18.87 4.30
N LEU A 59 6.45 -18.92 5.63
CA LEU A 59 7.13 -19.93 6.44
C LEU A 59 6.53 -21.33 6.23
N SER A 60 5.21 -21.43 6.24
CA SER A 60 4.42 -22.66 5.99
C SER A 60 2.93 -22.35 6.04
N GLY A 61 2.14 -23.14 5.32
CA GLY A 61 0.67 -23.10 5.36
C GLY A 61 0.03 -22.00 4.50
N ASP A 62 -1.30 -21.98 4.50
CA ASP A 62 -2.10 -20.98 3.79
C ASP A 62 -1.81 -19.57 4.31
N TYR A 63 -1.89 -18.58 3.43
CA TYR A 63 -1.59 -17.20 3.75
C TYR A 63 -2.56 -16.23 3.07
N ASP A 64 -2.79 -15.07 3.69
CA ASP A 64 -3.60 -14.01 3.10
C ASP A 64 -2.71 -13.02 2.33
N ILE A 65 -3.07 -12.75 1.08
CA ILE A 65 -2.56 -11.60 0.33
C ILE A 65 -3.49 -10.43 0.62
N ILE A 66 -2.96 -9.39 1.27
CA ILE A 66 -3.66 -8.11 1.43
C ILE A 66 -3.22 -7.19 0.29
N SER A 67 -4.17 -6.75 -0.54
CA SER A 67 -3.93 -5.84 -1.65
C SER A 67 -4.46 -4.45 -1.32
N ILE A 68 -3.68 -3.42 -1.64
CA ILE A 68 -4.09 -2.01 -1.64
C ILE A 68 -3.84 -1.50 -3.06
N ALA A 69 -4.91 -1.34 -3.82
CA ALA A 69 -4.88 -0.88 -5.20
C ALA A 69 -5.39 0.56 -5.30
N ASP A 70 -4.71 1.41 -6.06
CA ASP A 70 -5.08 2.81 -6.26
C ASP A 70 -5.04 3.22 -7.74
N ASN A 71 -5.66 4.35 -8.06
CA ASN A 71 -5.64 4.99 -9.39
C ASN A 71 -4.65 6.17 -9.48
N GLY A 72 -3.58 6.14 -8.70
CA GLY A 72 -2.55 7.17 -8.64
C GLY A 72 -1.68 7.24 -9.90
N ILE A 73 -0.65 8.08 -9.84
CA ILE A 73 0.27 8.34 -10.98
C ILE A 73 1.14 7.12 -11.35
N GLY A 74 1.09 6.06 -10.56
CA GLY A 74 1.95 4.89 -10.72
C GLY A 74 3.41 5.18 -10.33
N ILE A 75 4.26 4.17 -10.48
CA ILE A 75 5.69 4.26 -10.22
C ILE A 75 6.40 3.80 -11.48
N GLU A 76 7.28 4.63 -12.04
CA GLU A 76 8.08 4.22 -13.19
C GLU A 76 8.91 2.99 -12.83
N SER A 77 8.96 2.01 -13.72
CA SER A 77 9.57 0.70 -13.48
C SER A 77 11.03 0.79 -13.01
N GLN A 78 11.77 1.81 -13.45
CA GLN A 78 13.15 2.09 -13.03
C GLN A 78 13.31 2.39 -11.53
N TYR A 79 12.24 2.78 -10.84
CA TYR A 79 12.24 3.09 -9.42
C TYR A 79 11.65 1.98 -8.55
N SER A 80 11.06 0.94 -9.15
CA SER A 80 10.40 -0.19 -8.45
C SER A 80 11.27 -0.85 -7.37
N ASN A 81 12.58 -1.00 -7.62
CA ASN A 81 13.52 -1.59 -6.65
C ASN A 81 13.96 -0.63 -5.53
N ARG A 82 13.60 0.66 -5.60
CA ARG A 82 14.01 1.69 -4.63
C ARG A 82 12.90 2.06 -3.65
N ILE A 83 11.63 1.76 -3.97
CA ILE A 83 10.47 2.17 -3.18
C ILE A 83 10.45 1.60 -1.75
N PHE A 84 11.12 0.47 -1.53
CA PHE A 84 11.23 -0.20 -0.22
C PHE A 84 12.64 -0.18 0.36
N ASN A 85 13.60 0.47 -0.29
CA ASN A 85 14.89 0.70 0.32
C ASN A 85 14.74 1.74 1.44
N MET A 86 15.26 1.43 2.61
CA MET A 86 15.26 2.34 3.75
C MET A 86 15.84 3.72 3.32
N PHE A 87 15.02 4.77 3.45
CA PHE A 87 15.40 6.19 3.34
C PHE A 87 15.66 6.81 1.95
N GLN A 88 15.07 6.34 0.85
CA GLN A 88 15.13 7.07 -0.44
C GLN A 88 13.80 7.77 -0.79
N ARG A 89 13.76 9.10 -0.63
CA ARG A 89 12.71 9.96 -1.22
C ARG A 89 12.97 10.08 -2.72
N LEU A 90 12.01 9.64 -3.54
CA LEU A 90 12.11 9.61 -5.00
C LEU A 90 11.83 10.95 -5.69
N HIS A 91 11.28 11.92 -4.98
CA HIS A 91 11.01 13.26 -5.52
C HIS A 91 11.65 14.35 -4.65
N GLU A 92 12.39 15.24 -5.29
CA GLU A 92 12.84 16.51 -4.73
C GLU A 92 11.62 17.41 -4.44
N ARG A 93 11.72 18.23 -3.40
CA ARG A 93 10.62 18.91 -2.69
C ARG A 93 9.69 19.79 -3.53
N ASP A 94 9.94 20.00 -4.81
CA ASP A 94 9.35 21.12 -5.54
C ASP A 94 8.02 20.82 -6.23
N GLN A 95 7.47 19.60 -6.16
CA GLN A 95 6.14 19.33 -6.76
C GLN A 95 5.06 18.83 -5.82
N TYR A 96 5.38 18.15 -4.71
CA TYR A 96 4.34 17.64 -3.80
C TYR A 96 4.81 17.69 -2.35
N GLY A 97 4.53 18.82 -1.69
CA GLY A 97 4.74 19.00 -0.26
C GLY A 97 4.08 17.87 0.53
N GLY A 98 4.86 17.16 1.33
CA GLY A 98 4.31 16.26 2.34
C GLY A 98 5.34 15.96 3.41
N ASN A 99 4.86 15.99 4.65
CA ASN A 99 5.59 15.50 5.82
C ASN A 99 5.92 14.02 5.66
#